data_AF-L2GX51-F1
#
_entry.id   AF-L2GX51-F1
#
_cell.length_a   1.000
_cell.length_b   1.000
_cell.length_c   1.000
_cell.angle_alpha   90.00
_cell.angle_beta   90.00
_cell.angle_gamma   90.00
#
_symmetry.space_group_name_H-M   'P 1'
#
loop_
_entity.id
_entity.type
_entity.pdbx_description
1 polymer ?
#
loop_
_entity_poly.entity_id
_entity_poly.type
_entity_poly.pdbx_seq_one_letter_code
_entity_poly.pdbx_strand_id
1 'polypeptide(L)'
;MLFRLVSFNVNGLRSYAKFVSERNTNINDYIRDRLKATVLCVQESRGSKSSLSEFYSLKDYIVFVSANETNPGKYGVATFIKKDFYCCGKEEVMNEFGEYNGEGRFLLTRHGTFNILNCYFPFVGECEFRSNDEKSKKKVNGAMRFYFYVENYVKDRPNTILCGDVNAVYSMKDTYIYQQEFSRIQGKVLTVDHGIDSADHLEHPAREDRNEHEKTDNEIFDGGRFVNPIASQTELPFFFKNTKYLSEYFFELPNRKWLYRLIHECQFMDTYRMYSQREKVYSCWNSLLSLRKVNLGTRIDLILVHKVYAKNVMNADVMMNEYGSDHCPVIADFDIEVVANGNNVLKRNNNLLSFFKPKL
;
A
#
# COMPACT_ATOMS: atom_id res chain seq x y z
N MET A 1 -3.04 -23.33 -10.37
CA MET A 1 -3.08 -22.47 -11.57
C MET A 1 -2.23 -21.25 -11.30
N LEU A 2 -1.26 -20.96 -12.17
CA LEU A 2 -0.36 -19.83 -12.00
C LEU A 2 -1.04 -18.52 -12.37
N PHE A 3 -0.95 -17.51 -11.52
CA PHE A 3 -1.44 -16.15 -11.81
C PHE A 3 -0.64 -15.08 -11.10
N ARG A 4 -0.64 -13.87 -11.66
CA ARG A 4 -0.04 -12.68 -11.05
C ARG A 4 -1.13 -11.75 -10.53
N LEU A 5 -1.05 -11.43 -9.24
CA LEU A 5 -1.80 -10.35 -8.62
C LEU A 5 -0.91 -9.10 -8.55
N VAL A 6 -1.44 -7.98 -9.00
CA VAL A 6 -0.83 -6.66 -8.88
C VAL A 6 -1.74 -5.77 -8.04
N SER A 7 -1.20 -5.08 -7.05
CA SER A 7 -1.90 -4.01 -6.34
C SER A 7 -1.23 -2.67 -6.63
N PHE A 8 -2.02 -1.65 -6.93
CA PHE A 8 -1.49 -0.35 -7.32
C PHE A 8 -2.45 0.81 -7.01
N ASN A 9 -2.07 1.69 -6.08
CA ASN A 9 -2.71 2.99 -5.93
C ASN A 9 -2.28 3.92 -7.09
N VAL A 10 -3.23 4.29 -7.95
CA VAL A 10 -2.94 5.07 -9.17
C VAL A 10 -3.24 6.56 -9.04
N ASN A 11 -3.77 7.01 -7.89
CA ASN A 11 -4.08 8.41 -7.62
C ASN A 11 -4.97 9.06 -8.73
N GLY A 12 -5.90 8.28 -9.28
CA GLY A 12 -6.78 8.65 -10.40
C GLY A 12 -6.53 7.83 -11.66
N LEU A 13 -7.40 6.84 -11.90
CA LEU A 13 -7.27 5.84 -12.97
C LEU A 13 -7.28 6.45 -14.38
N ARG A 14 -8.11 7.47 -14.63
CA ARG A 14 -8.14 8.18 -15.92
C ARG A 14 -6.86 8.97 -16.17
N SER A 15 -6.37 9.67 -15.14
CA SER A 15 -5.10 10.39 -15.20
C SER A 15 -3.95 9.43 -15.47
N TYR A 16 -3.96 8.27 -14.80
CA TYR A 16 -2.97 7.22 -15.03
C TYR A 16 -3.04 6.64 -16.44
N ALA A 17 -4.24 6.35 -16.96
CA ALA A 17 -4.42 5.89 -18.32
C ALA A 17 -3.89 6.89 -19.37
N LYS A 18 -4.07 8.20 -19.12
CA LYS A 18 -3.47 9.25 -19.94
C LYS A 18 -1.94 9.28 -19.84
N PHE A 19 -1.38 9.15 -18.64
CA PHE A 19 0.07 9.05 -18.44
C PHE A 19 0.68 7.86 -19.22
N VAL A 20 -0.05 6.75 -19.28
CA VAL A 20 0.34 5.55 -20.05
C VAL A 20 0.26 5.83 -21.56
N SER A 21 -0.80 6.49 -22.04
CA SER A 21 -0.96 6.82 -23.47
C SER A 21 0.10 7.78 -24.00
N GLU A 22 0.55 8.73 -23.18
CA GLU A 22 1.67 9.64 -23.49
C GLU A 22 3.01 8.92 -23.68
N ARG A 23 3.11 7.63 -23.31
CA ARG A 23 4.30 6.77 -23.46
C ARG A 23 4.17 5.73 -24.58
N ASN A 24 3.31 6.01 -25.57
CA ASN A 24 3.12 5.16 -26.75
C ASN A 24 2.61 3.74 -26.44
N THR A 25 1.81 3.58 -25.38
CA THR A 25 1.09 2.32 -25.07
C THR A 25 -0.31 2.65 -24.57
N ASN A 26 -1.28 1.74 -24.68
CA ASN A 26 -2.59 1.91 -24.05
C ASN A 26 -2.65 1.17 -22.70
N ILE A 27 -3.69 1.44 -21.90
CA ILE A 27 -3.84 0.84 -20.58
C ILE A 27 -4.01 -0.69 -20.63
N ASN A 28 -4.68 -1.24 -21.66
CA ASN A 28 -4.85 -2.69 -21.82
C ASN A 28 -3.50 -3.39 -21.98
N ASP A 29 -2.68 -2.89 -22.92
CA ASP A 29 -1.37 -3.46 -23.23
C ASP A 29 -0.36 -3.20 -22.11
N TYR A 30 -0.45 -2.06 -21.41
CA TYR A 30 0.35 -1.79 -20.22
C TYR A 30 0.11 -2.84 -19.12
N ILE A 31 -1.16 -3.13 -18.81
CA ILE A 31 -1.52 -4.14 -17.80
C ILE A 31 -1.05 -5.54 -18.24
N ARG A 32 -1.24 -5.89 -19.52
CA ARG A 32 -0.89 -7.21 -20.07
C ARG A 32 0.61 -7.44 -20.16
N ASP A 33 1.36 -6.48 -20.69
CA ASP A 33 2.75 -6.72 -21.14
C ASP A 33 3.77 -6.19 -20.15
N ARG A 34 3.49 -5.04 -19.51
CA ARG A 34 4.40 -4.40 -18.54
C ARG A 34 4.17 -4.93 -17.14
N LEU A 35 2.94 -4.86 -16.63
CA LEU A 35 2.61 -5.40 -15.32
C LEU A 35 2.48 -6.94 -15.32
N LYS A 36 2.14 -7.52 -16.48
CA LYS A 36 1.84 -8.96 -16.63
C LYS A 36 0.74 -9.42 -15.68
N ALA A 37 -0.23 -8.55 -15.40
CA ALA A 37 -1.23 -8.79 -14.38
C ALA A 37 -2.29 -9.78 -14.90
N THR A 38 -2.53 -10.85 -14.13
CA THR A 38 -3.75 -11.65 -14.30
C THR A 38 -4.92 -10.98 -13.61
N VAL A 39 -4.67 -10.47 -12.41
CA VAL A 39 -5.57 -9.60 -11.64
C VAL A 39 -4.81 -8.34 -11.26
N LEU A 40 -5.37 -7.17 -11.58
CA LEU A 40 -4.87 -5.88 -11.12
C LEU A 40 -5.92 -5.23 -10.20
N CYS A 41 -5.53 -4.97 -8.96
CA CYS A 41 -6.30 -4.28 -7.95
C CYS A 41 -5.80 -2.83 -7.86
N VAL A 42 -6.65 -1.90 -8.30
CA VAL A 42 -6.39 -0.47 -8.29
C VAL A 42 -7.02 0.18 -7.07
N GLN A 43 -6.26 1.02 -6.38
CA GLN A 43 -6.76 1.93 -5.34
C GLN A 43 -6.71 3.38 -5.83
N GLU A 44 -7.52 4.22 -5.20
CA GLU A 44 -7.79 5.60 -5.65
C GLU A 44 -8.09 5.67 -7.14
N SER A 45 -9.01 4.82 -7.60
CA SER A 45 -9.43 4.87 -8.99
C SER A 45 -10.01 6.24 -9.33
N ARG A 46 -10.74 6.85 -8.38
CA ARG A 46 -11.47 8.12 -8.50
C ARG A 46 -12.41 8.17 -9.70
N GLY A 47 -13.48 8.94 -9.57
CA GLY A 47 -14.54 9.05 -10.55
C GLY A 47 -15.73 8.14 -10.28
N SER A 48 -16.85 8.48 -10.91
CA SER A 48 -18.08 7.71 -10.89
C SER A 48 -17.97 6.48 -11.80
N LYS A 49 -18.84 5.49 -11.60
CA LYS A 49 -18.99 4.32 -12.48
C LYS A 49 -19.21 4.70 -13.95
N SER A 50 -19.89 5.83 -14.22
CA SER A 50 -20.10 6.34 -15.58
C SER A 50 -18.82 6.93 -16.16
N SER A 51 -18.06 7.70 -15.37
CA SER A 51 -16.81 8.30 -15.82
C SER A 51 -15.70 7.28 -16.11
N LEU A 52 -15.77 6.11 -15.48
CA LEU A 52 -14.84 4.99 -15.66
C LEU A 52 -15.32 3.97 -16.71
N SER A 53 -16.39 4.27 -17.45
CA SER A 53 -16.98 3.35 -18.42
C SER A 53 -16.05 2.98 -19.58
N GLU A 54 -15.06 3.83 -19.89
CA GLU A 54 -14.03 3.55 -20.89
C GLU A 54 -13.22 2.28 -20.58
N PHE A 55 -13.10 1.89 -19.31
CA PHE A 55 -12.38 0.69 -18.91
C PHE A 55 -13.23 -0.59 -19.04
N TYR A 56 -14.54 -0.49 -19.27
CA TYR A 56 -15.42 -1.67 -19.40
C TYR A 56 -15.33 -2.34 -20.77
N SER A 57 -14.72 -1.67 -21.76
CA SER A 57 -14.55 -2.15 -23.13
C SER A 57 -13.14 -2.68 -23.42
N LEU A 58 -12.28 -2.81 -22.40
CA LEU A 58 -10.92 -3.33 -22.60
C LEU A 58 -10.92 -4.72 -23.24
N LYS A 59 -9.94 -4.95 -24.11
CA LYS A 59 -9.84 -6.15 -24.94
C LYS A 59 -9.58 -7.39 -24.10
N ASP A 60 -8.62 -7.32 -23.17
CA ASP A 60 -8.12 -8.49 -22.45
C ASP A 60 -8.69 -8.63 -21.03
N TYR A 61 -9.32 -7.57 -20.51
CA TYR A 61 -9.76 -7.49 -19.11
C TYR A 61 -11.26 -7.21 -18.97
N ILE A 62 -11.86 -7.77 -17.91
CA ILE A 62 -13.12 -7.31 -17.34
C ILE A 62 -12.80 -6.45 -16.12
N VAL A 63 -13.54 -5.36 -15.95
CA VAL A 63 -13.28 -4.40 -14.87
C VAL A 63 -14.50 -4.28 -13.98
N PHE A 64 -14.26 -4.40 -12.68
CA PHE A 64 -15.23 -4.17 -11.64
C PHE A 64 -14.83 -2.93 -10.84
N VAL A 65 -15.79 -2.10 -10.46
CA VAL A 65 -15.55 -0.80 -9.81
C VAL A 65 -16.46 -0.64 -8.61
N SER A 66 -15.85 -0.35 -7.46
CA SER A 66 -16.50 0.16 -6.26
C SER A 66 -16.15 1.65 -6.17
N ALA A 67 -17.09 2.52 -6.54
CA ALA A 67 -16.90 3.97 -6.56
C ALA A 67 -17.48 4.60 -5.29
N ASN A 68 -16.95 5.75 -4.89
CA ASN A 68 -17.56 6.53 -3.82
C ASN A 68 -18.87 7.16 -4.30
N GLU A 69 -19.97 6.84 -3.63
CA GLU A 69 -21.32 7.23 -4.05
C GLU A 69 -21.63 8.71 -3.73
N THR A 70 -21.04 9.25 -2.66
CA THR A 70 -21.31 10.63 -2.22
C THR A 70 -20.34 11.64 -2.83
N ASN A 71 -19.07 11.27 -2.97
CA ASN A 71 -18.02 12.11 -3.52
C ASN A 71 -17.19 11.32 -4.54
N PRO A 72 -17.67 11.22 -5.79
CA PRO A 72 -17.03 10.43 -6.82
C PRO A 72 -15.57 10.82 -7.08
N GLY A 73 -15.16 12.07 -6.81
CA GLY A 73 -13.78 12.50 -6.98
C GLY A 73 -12.79 11.93 -5.95
N LYS A 74 -13.28 11.26 -4.89
CA LYS A 74 -12.47 10.70 -3.81
C LYS A 74 -12.51 9.18 -3.80
N TYR A 75 -11.41 8.59 -3.35
CA TYR A 75 -11.25 7.15 -3.12
C TYR A 75 -11.55 6.33 -4.39
N GLY A 76 -12.36 5.28 -4.26
CA GLY A 76 -12.68 4.36 -5.33
C GLY A 76 -11.63 3.26 -5.47
N VAL A 77 -12.08 2.04 -5.70
CA VAL A 77 -11.24 0.90 -6.05
C VAL A 77 -11.78 0.22 -7.29
N ALA A 78 -10.88 -0.33 -8.10
CA ALA A 78 -11.23 -1.09 -9.29
C ALA A 78 -10.42 -2.38 -9.36
N THR A 79 -11.03 -3.46 -9.82
CA THR A 79 -10.34 -4.74 -10.02
C THR A 79 -10.50 -5.16 -11.48
N PHE A 80 -9.36 -5.27 -12.16
CA PHE A 80 -9.22 -5.72 -13.55
C PHE A 80 -8.87 -7.20 -13.51
N ILE A 81 -9.65 -8.04 -14.18
CA ILE A 81 -9.44 -9.48 -14.23
C ILE A 81 -9.32 -9.89 -15.68
N LYS A 82 -8.25 -10.59 -16.03
CA LYS A 82 -8.05 -11.11 -17.38
C LYS A 82 -9.21 -12.02 -17.78
N LYS A 83 -9.74 -11.88 -19.00
CA LYS A 83 -10.99 -12.54 -19.45
C LYS A 83 -10.95 -14.07 -19.42
N ASP A 84 -9.77 -14.66 -19.53
CA ASP A 84 -9.54 -16.10 -19.46
C ASP A 84 -9.37 -16.63 -18.02
N PHE A 85 -9.35 -15.74 -17.02
CA PHE A 85 -9.32 -16.10 -15.60
C PHE A 85 -10.73 -16.41 -15.08
N TYR A 86 -10.83 -17.18 -14.01
CA TYR A 86 -12.13 -17.48 -13.40
C TYR A 86 -12.50 -16.42 -12.37
N CYS A 87 -13.74 -15.92 -12.41
CA CYS A 87 -14.34 -15.14 -11.34
C CYS A 87 -15.83 -15.48 -11.30
N CYS A 88 -16.36 -15.81 -10.12
CA CYS A 88 -17.76 -16.18 -9.94
C CYS A 88 -18.62 -15.05 -9.37
N GLY A 89 -18.01 -13.95 -8.92
CA GLY A 89 -18.76 -12.81 -8.41
C GLY A 89 -17.88 -11.70 -7.85
N LYS A 90 -18.53 -10.59 -7.54
CA LYS A 90 -17.94 -9.43 -6.86
C LYS A 90 -18.85 -8.94 -5.75
N GLU A 91 -18.29 -8.30 -4.73
CA GLU A 91 -19.03 -7.59 -3.69
C GLU A 91 -18.40 -6.21 -3.44
N GLU A 92 -19.22 -5.17 -3.57
CA GLU A 92 -18.87 -3.76 -3.29
C GLU A 92 -19.67 -3.19 -2.10
N VAL A 93 -20.59 -4.00 -1.57
CA VAL A 93 -21.38 -3.74 -0.36
C VAL A 93 -21.37 -5.04 0.44
N MET A 94 -20.97 -4.95 1.71
CA MET A 94 -20.79 -6.10 2.61
C MET A 94 -21.27 -5.70 4.01
N ASN A 95 -22.05 -6.56 4.66
CA ASN A 95 -22.61 -6.27 5.98
C ASN A 95 -21.51 -6.00 7.01
N GLU A 96 -20.39 -6.71 6.88
CA GLU A 96 -19.20 -6.62 7.73
C GLU A 96 -18.53 -5.23 7.67
N PHE A 97 -18.77 -4.45 6.61
CA PHE A 97 -18.17 -3.14 6.41
C PHE A 97 -19.09 -1.98 6.83
N GLY A 98 -20.35 -2.27 7.22
CA GLY A 98 -21.26 -1.33 7.86
C GLY A 98 -21.32 0.05 7.19
N GLU A 99 -20.92 1.09 7.94
CA GLU A 99 -20.97 2.50 7.52
C GLU A 99 -20.03 2.86 6.35
N TYR A 100 -19.08 1.99 5.99
CA TYR A 100 -18.16 2.23 4.87
C TYR A 100 -18.69 1.71 3.53
N ASN A 101 -19.84 1.05 3.54
CA ASN A 101 -20.55 0.72 2.30
C ASN A 101 -20.86 1.99 1.52
N GLY A 102 -20.57 2.00 0.21
CA GLY A 102 -20.71 3.18 -0.64
C GLY A 102 -19.55 4.18 -0.58
N GLU A 103 -18.54 4.01 0.28
CA GLU A 103 -17.34 4.87 0.25
C GLU A 103 -16.36 4.54 -0.89
N GLY A 104 -16.54 3.40 -1.56
CA GLY A 104 -15.64 2.95 -2.62
C GLY A 104 -14.26 2.54 -2.13
N ARG A 105 -14.13 2.07 -0.88
CA ARG A 105 -12.85 1.69 -0.27
C ARG A 105 -12.48 0.23 -0.42
N PHE A 106 -13.42 -0.62 -0.83
CA PHE A 106 -13.16 -2.04 -0.96
C PHE A 106 -13.94 -2.64 -2.13
N LEU A 107 -13.39 -3.72 -2.66
CA LEU A 107 -14.02 -4.56 -3.67
C LEU A 107 -13.51 -5.99 -3.52
N LEU A 108 -14.42 -6.89 -3.18
CA LEU A 108 -14.15 -8.32 -3.12
C LEU A 108 -14.43 -8.94 -4.50
N THR A 109 -13.55 -9.83 -4.93
CA THR A 109 -13.77 -10.69 -6.11
C THR A 109 -13.57 -12.15 -5.74
N ARG A 110 -14.48 -13.02 -6.20
CA ARG A 110 -14.54 -14.44 -5.81
C ARG A 110 -14.03 -15.32 -6.94
N HIS A 111 -13.07 -16.19 -6.63
CA HIS A 111 -12.34 -17.00 -7.62
C HIS A 111 -12.50 -18.52 -7.37
N GLY A 112 -13.64 -18.92 -6.79
CA GLY A 112 -13.94 -20.31 -6.49
C GLY A 112 -13.40 -20.71 -5.12
N THR A 113 -12.14 -21.12 -5.06
CA THR A 113 -11.49 -21.60 -3.83
C THR A 113 -10.95 -20.47 -2.94
N PHE A 114 -10.72 -19.29 -3.51
CA PHE A 114 -10.18 -18.13 -2.80
C PHE A 114 -10.90 -16.84 -3.21
N ASN A 115 -10.71 -15.80 -2.40
CA ASN A 115 -11.18 -14.45 -2.68
C ASN A 115 -9.98 -13.49 -2.79
N ILE A 116 -10.15 -12.42 -3.55
CA ILE A 116 -9.24 -11.27 -3.53
C ILE A 116 -10.03 -10.08 -3.02
N LEU A 117 -9.57 -9.50 -1.91
CA LEU A 117 -10.10 -8.28 -1.32
C LEU A 117 -9.15 -7.13 -1.62
N ASN A 118 -9.58 -6.25 -2.54
CA ASN A 118 -8.91 -5.00 -2.88
C ASN A 118 -9.38 -3.91 -1.90
N CYS A 119 -8.47 -3.28 -1.15
CA CYS A 119 -8.80 -2.26 -0.16
C CYS A 119 -7.97 -0.97 -0.30
N TYR A 120 -8.61 0.17 -0.04
CA TYR A 120 -7.98 1.46 0.19
C TYR A 120 -8.28 1.95 1.61
N PHE A 121 -7.32 1.77 2.51
CA PHE A 121 -7.47 2.09 3.91
C PHE A 121 -7.47 3.61 4.13
N PRO A 122 -8.24 4.14 5.10
CA PRO A 122 -8.21 5.57 5.42
C PRO A 122 -6.81 6.04 5.84
N PHE A 123 -6.32 7.10 5.19
CA PHE A 123 -5.10 7.79 5.57
C PHE A 123 -5.33 8.71 6.78
N VAL A 124 -4.41 8.64 7.74
CA VAL A 124 -4.32 9.53 8.89
C VAL A 124 -2.84 9.87 9.10
N GLY A 125 -2.51 11.16 9.20
CA GLY A 125 -1.13 11.59 9.39
C GLY A 125 -0.63 11.29 10.79
N GLU A 126 0.70 11.15 10.96
CA GLU A 126 1.28 10.89 12.29
C GLU A 126 0.98 12.01 13.29
N CYS A 127 0.92 13.26 12.82
CA CYS A 127 0.53 14.40 13.66
C CYS A 127 -0.92 14.26 14.17
N GLU A 128 -1.84 13.77 13.35
CA GLU A 128 -3.23 13.54 13.74
C GLU A 128 -3.34 12.37 14.73
N PHE A 129 -2.59 11.28 14.52
CA PHE A 129 -2.52 10.17 15.49
C PHE A 129 -2.01 10.60 16.87
N ARG A 130 -1.14 11.61 16.90
CA ARG A 130 -0.50 12.12 18.12
C ARG A 130 -1.23 13.32 18.72
N SER A 131 -2.23 13.84 18.03
CA SER A 131 -2.98 15.00 18.50
C SER A 131 -4.03 14.59 19.54
N ASN A 132 -4.19 15.44 20.55
CA ASN A 132 -5.24 15.31 21.55
C ASN A 132 -6.53 16.04 21.19
N ASP A 133 -6.57 16.73 20.04
CA ASP A 133 -7.76 17.46 19.61
C ASP A 133 -8.89 16.51 19.17
N GLU A 134 -10.13 16.94 19.38
CA GLU A 134 -11.32 16.11 19.19
C GLU A 134 -11.55 15.72 17.72
N LYS A 135 -11.16 16.59 16.78
CA LYS A 135 -11.31 16.34 15.34
C LYS A 135 -10.35 15.23 14.90
N SER A 136 -9.10 15.28 15.35
CA SER A 136 -8.10 14.23 15.08
C SER A 136 -8.51 12.91 15.71
N LYS A 137 -8.97 12.91 16.97
CA LYS A 137 -9.50 11.70 17.63
C LYS A 137 -10.65 11.06 16.85
N LYS A 138 -11.62 11.87 16.41
CA LYS A 138 -12.74 11.38 15.59
C LYS A 138 -12.25 10.76 14.27
N LYS A 139 -11.29 11.39 13.60
CA LYS A 139 -10.70 10.87 12.36
C LYS A 139 -9.93 9.56 12.60
N VAL A 140 -9.09 9.50 13.64
CA VAL A 140 -8.34 8.29 14.05
C VAL A 140 -9.30 7.14 14.36
N ASN A 141 -10.33 7.38 15.17
CA ASN A 141 -11.33 6.36 15.50
C ASN A 141 -12.09 5.88 14.26
N GLY A 142 -12.47 6.82 13.39
CA GLY A 142 -13.06 6.52 12.09
C GLY A 142 -12.12 5.71 11.18
N ALA A 143 -10.82 5.99 11.16
CA ALA A 143 -9.89 5.17 10.40
C ALA A 143 -9.78 3.77 11.01
N MET A 144 -9.48 3.67 12.31
CA MET A 144 -9.25 2.38 12.97
C MET A 144 -10.46 1.45 12.93
N ARG A 145 -11.69 1.95 12.95
CA ARG A 145 -12.89 1.11 12.75
C ARG A 145 -12.87 0.36 11.41
N PHE A 146 -12.47 1.03 10.32
CA PHE A 146 -12.30 0.37 9.02
C PHE A 146 -11.25 -0.73 9.07
N TYR A 147 -10.11 -0.46 9.72
CA TYR A 147 -9.02 -1.43 9.87
C TYR A 147 -9.50 -2.70 10.60
N PHE A 148 -10.27 -2.53 11.68
CA PHE A 148 -10.84 -3.65 12.42
C PHE A 148 -11.93 -4.41 11.66
N TYR A 149 -12.74 -3.74 10.83
CA TYR A 149 -13.70 -4.43 9.95
C TYR A 149 -12.99 -5.32 8.94
N VAL A 150 -11.91 -4.83 8.33
CA VAL A 150 -11.09 -5.65 7.42
C VAL A 150 -10.46 -6.81 8.19
N GLU A 151 -9.85 -6.56 9.37
CA GLU A 151 -9.25 -7.62 10.21
C GLU A 151 -10.26 -8.73 10.52
N ASN A 152 -11.44 -8.38 11.02
CA ASN A 152 -12.47 -9.36 11.37
C ASN A 152 -12.91 -10.16 10.15
N TYR A 153 -13.10 -9.49 9.00
CA TYR A 153 -13.48 -10.17 7.77
C TYR A 153 -12.46 -11.23 7.33
N VAL A 154 -11.16 -10.86 7.31
CA VAL A 154 -10.10 -11.74 6.79
C VAL A 154 -9.71 -12.85 7.77
N LYS A 155 -9.84 -12.63 9.08
CA LYS A 155 -9.59 -13.67 10.10
C LYS A 155 -10.58 -14.84 10.00
N ASP A 156 -11.84 -14.54 9.70
CA ASP A 156 -12.87 -15.57 9.52
C ASP A 156 -12.81 -16.24 8.13
N ARG A 157 -12.02 -15.69 7.21
CA ARG A 157 -11.94 -16.13 5.80
C ARG A 157 -10.47 -16.27 5.38
N PRO A 158 -9.76 -17.29 5.89
CA PRO A 158 -8.33 -17.50 5.58
C PRO A 158 -8.05 -17.75 4.10
N ASN A 159 -9.08 -18.00 3.28
CA ASN A 159 -9.00 -18.06 1.82
C ASN A 159 -9.06 -16.70 1.12
N THR A 160 -8.93 -15.60 1.84
CA THR A 160 -8.92 -14.25 1.27
C THR A 160 -7.50 -13.73 1.18
N ILE A 161 -7.09 -13.37 -0.04
CA ILE A 161 -5.90 -12.56 -0.30
C ILE A 161 -6.30 -11.10 -0.11
N LEU A 162 -5.71 -10.42 0.87
CA LEU A 162 -5.91 -8.99 1.11
C LEU A 162 -4.83 -8.22 0.36
N CYS A 163 -5.22 -7.24 -0.45
CA CYS A 163 -4.27 -6.39 -1.15
C CYS A 163 -4.74 -4.94 -1.20
N GLY A 164 -3.77 -4.02 -1.24
CA GLY A 164 -4.07 -2.61 -1.40
C GLY A 164 -3.11 -1.68 -0.69
N ASP A 165 -3.48 -0.41 -0.72
CA ASP A 165 -2.86 0.64 0.08
C ASP A 165 -3.44 0.58 1.50
N VAL A 166 -2.63 0.07 2.41
CA VAL A 166 -2.97 -0.16 3.82
C VAL A 166 -2.80 1.10 4.64
N ASN A 167 -2.13 2.15 4.13
CA ASN A 167 -1.82 3.37 4.88
C ASN A 167 -1.21 3.12 6.27
N ALA A 168 -0.44 2.04 6.41
CA ALA A 168 0.25 1.65 7.62
C ALA A 168 1.54 0.88 7.30
N VAL A 169 2.48 0.92 8.25
CA VAL A 169 3.73 0.16 8.23
C VAL A 169 3.86 -0.60 9.55
N TYR A 170 4.46 -1.78 9.52
CA TYR A 170 4.71 -2.57 10.75
C TYR A 170 6.19 -2.77 11.05
N SER A 171 7.07 -2.41 10.11
CA SER A 171 8.52 -2.45 10.29
C SER A 171 9.11 -1.06 10.04
N MET A 172 10.09 -0.65 10.84
CA MET A 172 10.83 0.60 10.60
C MET A 172 11.54 0.61 9.25
N LYS A 173 11.94 -0.57 8.74
CA LYS A 173 12.54 -0.73 7.41
C LYS A 173 11.62 -0.29 6.28
N ASP A 174 10.32 -0.23 6.53
CA ASP A 174 9.29 0.16 5.57
C ASP A 174 9.07 1.68 5.49
N THR A 175 9.81 2.49 6.25
CA THR A 175 9.74 3.96 6.17
C THR A 175 11.14 4.57 6.33
N TYR A 176 11.54 5.42 5.38
CA TYR A 176 12.92 5.93 5.37
C TYR A 176 13.28 6.69 6.65
N ILE A 177 12.34 7.48 7.18
CA ILE A 177 12.58 8.37 8.33
C ILE A 177 12.96 7.54 9.57
N TYR A 178 12.24 6.45 9.84
CA TYR A 178 12.55 5.60 11.00
C TYR A 178 13.74 4.68 10.72
N GLN A 179 13.95 4.24 9.47
CA GLN A 179 15.13 3.46 9.12
C GLN A 179 16.43 4.28 9.24
N GLN A 180 16.38 5.56 8.88
CA GLN A 180 17.48 6.52 9.03
C GLN A 180 17.85 6.66 10.50
N GLU A 181 16.86 6.90 11.37
CA GLU A 181 17.09 7.01 12.80
C GLU A 181 17.57 5.70 13.43
N PHE A 182 16.99 4.57 13.02
CA PHE A 182 17.47 3.25 13.43
C PHE A 182 18.94 3.05 13.06
N SER A 183 19.34 3.43 11.85
CA SER A 183 20.73 3.31 11.38
C SER A 183 21.68 4.22 12.16
N ARG A 184 21.25 5.46 12.45
CA ARG A 184 22.00 6.40 13.31
C ARG A 184 22.26 5.81 14.69
N ILE A 185 21.24 5.25 15.33
CA ILE A 185 21.36 4.62 16.66
C ILE A 185 22.33 3.43 16.65
N GLN A 186 22.37 2.67 15.56
CA GLN A 186 23.28 1.53 15.39
C GLN A 186 24.74 1.94 15.10
N GLY A 187 25.06 3.25 15.09
CA GLY A 187 26.41 3.73 14.76
C GLY A 187 26.78 3.58 13.29
N LYS A 188 25.82 3.28 12.41
CA LYS A 188 26.03 3.34 10.95
C LYS A 188 25.94 4.80 10.54
N VAL A 189 27.08 5.48 10.50
CA VAL A 189 27.18 6.82 9.91
C VAL A 189 26.66 6.75 8.47
N LEU A 190 25.61 7.51 8.18
CA LEU A 190 25.16 7.74 6.81
C LEU A 190 26.18 8.65 6.16
N THR A 191 27.10 8.10 5.38
CA THR A 191 27.80 8.88 4.36
C THR A 191 26.74 9.30 3.35
N VAL A 192 26.32 10.56 3.44
CA VAL A 192 25.54 11.20 2.38
C VAL A 192 26.50 11.34 1.21
N ASP A 193 26.33 10.47 0.22
CA ASP A 193 27.13 10.47 -1.00
C ASP A 193 26.70 11.68 -1.84
N HIS A 194 27.30 12.84 -1.57
CA HIS A 194 27.22 13.98 -2.46
C HIS A 194 28.18 13.72 -3.61
N GLY A 195 27.68 13.06 -4.65
CA GLY A 195 28.37 12.95 -5.93
C GLY A 195 28.63 14.33 -6.51
N ILE A 196 29.82 14.88 -6.21
CA ILE A 196 30.43 15.99 -6.91
C ILE A 196 31.89 15.59 -7.15
N ASP A 197 32.16 15.10 -8.36
CA ASP A 197 33.49 15.11 -8.94
C ASP A 197 33.87 16.56 -9.25
N SER A 198 34.75 17.15 -8.45
CA SER A 198 35.72 18.13 -8.93
C SER A 198 36.77 18.39 -7.86
N ALA A 199 38.02 18.14 -8.24
CA ALA A 199 39.21 18.54 -7.52
C ALA A 199 39.18 20.03 -7.19
N ASP A 200 39.38 20.38 -5.92
CA ASP A 200 40.14 21.56 -5.53
C ASP A 200 40.62 21.40 -4.08
N HIS A 201 41.94 21.54 -3.90
CA HIS A 201 42.61 21.54 -2.62
C HIS A 201 42.26 22.81 -1.85
N LEU A 202 41.46 22.68 -0.80
CA LEU A 202 41.40 23.68 0.28
C LEU A 202 41.57 22.96 1.61
N GLU A 203 42.67 23.29 2.28
CA GLU A 203 43.02 22.82 3.62
C GLU A 203 41.89 23.13 4.61
N HIS A 204 41.35 22.09 5.26
CA HIS A 204 40.52 22.26 6.44
C HIS A 204 41.42 22.46 7.67
N PRO A 205 41.21 23.51 8.48
CA PRO A 205 41.94 23.64 9.72
C PRO A 205 41.49 22.51 10.67
N ALA A 206 42.47 21.92 11.33
CA ALA A 206 42.29 20.91 12.37
C ALA A 206 41.19 21.35 13.34
N ARG A 207 40.14 20.52 13.48
CA ARG A 207 39.20 20.65 14.59
C ARG A 207 39.95 20.23 15.85
N GLU A 208 40.38 21.22 16.62
CA GLU A 208 40.92 21.05 17.96
C GLU A 208 39.99 20.18 18.81
N ASP A 209 40.58 19.14 19.38
CA ASP A 209 40.05 18.39 20.51
C ASP A 209 39.68 19.36 21.63
N ARG A 210 38.39 19.55 21.86
CA ARG A 210 37.86 20.09 23.11
C ARG A 210 37.17 18.96 23.87
N ASN A 211 37.96 18.33 24.73
CA ASN A 211 37.46 17.64 25.91
C ASN A 211 36.79 18.66 26.85
N GLU A 212 35.93 18.11 27.71
CA GLU A 212 35.21 18.76 28.82
C GLU A 212 33.90 19.46 28.47
N HIS A 213 32.84 18.66 28.43
CA HIS A 213 31.74 18.79 29.38
C HIS A 213 31.08 17.42 29.55
N GLU A 214 31.36 16.77 30.69
CA GLU A 214 30.44 15.80 31.30
C GLU A 214 29.11 16.53 31.54
N LYS A 215 28.25 16.55 30.52
CA LYS A 215 26.83 16.80 30.73
C LYS A 215 26.26 15.51 31.30
N THR A 216 26.09 15.56 32.62
CA THR A 216 25.35 14.62 33.45
C THR A 216 24.20 13.95 32.69
N ASP A 217 24.20 12.62 32.70
CA ASP A 217 23.24 11.71 32.06
C ASP A 217 21.76 11.87 32.48
N ASN A 218 21.42 12.88 33.28
CA ASN A 218 20.17 12.98 34.03
C ASN A 218 19.17 14.06 33.55
N GLU A 219 19.46 14.87 32.53
CA GLU A 219 18.57 16.01 32.18
C GLU A 219 17.92 16.00 30.78
N ILE A 220 18.14 15.01 29.90
CA ILE A 220 17.69 15.12 28.48
C ILE A 220 16.96 13.87 27.95
N PHE A 221 16.40 13.04 28.82
CA PHE A 221 15.60 11.89 28.39
C PHE A 221 14.20 11.92 29.01
N ASP A 222 13.31 12.77 28.51
CA ASP A 222 11.87 12.54 28.70
C ASP A 222 11.48 11.30 27.88
N GLY A 223 11.40 10.15 28.55
CA GLY A 223 11.12 8.87 27.90
C GLY A 223 12.10 8.49 26.79
N GLY A 224 13.40 8.84 26.92
CA GLY A 224 14.43 8.45 25.96
C GLY A 224 14.49 9.24 24.65
N ARG A 225 13.82 10.40 24.57
CA ARG A 225 13.70 11.26 23.39
C ARG A 225 14.45 12.58 23.59
N PHE A 226 15.04 13.10 22.53
CA PHE A 226 15.56 14.47 22.48
C PHE A 226 15.01 15.20 21.26
N VAL A 227 14.64 16.48 21.44
CA VAL A 227 14.09 17.30 20.36
C VAL A 227 15.10 17.39 19.22
N ASN A 228 14.63 17.12 17.99
CA ASN A 228 15.41 17.36 16.80
C ASN A 228 15.34 18.86 16.45
N PRO A 229 16.45 19.61 16.52
CA PRO A 229 16.46 21.04 16.21
C PRO A 229 16.22 21.32 14.72
N ILE A 230 16.32 20.30 13.86
CA ILE A 230 16.13 20.36 12.40
C ILE A 230 14.82 19.63 12.02
N ALA A 231 13.82 19.62 12.92
CA ALA A 231 12.53 19.01 12.63
C ALA A 231 11.95 19.59 11.33
N SER A 232 11.85 18.74 10.31
CA SER A 232 11.37 19.08 8.97
C SER A 232 10.39 18.01 8.50
N GLN A 233 9.79 18.18 7.31
CA GLN A 233 8.91 17.15 6.75
C GLN A 233 9.65 15.84 6.40
N THR A 234 10.99 15.82 6.49
CA THR A 234 11.82 14.66 6.17
C THR A 234 12.59 14.09 7.34
N GLU A 235 12.36 14.58 8.55
CA GLU A 235 13.08 14.18 9.75
C GLU A 235 12.11 13.90 10.90
N LEU A 236 12.48 13.01 11.81
CA LEU A 236 11.69 12.82 13.03
C LEU A 236 11.76 14.08 13.91
N PRO A 237 10.68 14.42 14.63
CA PRO A 237 10.70 15.54 15.58
C PRO A 237 11.61 15.26 16.79
N PHE A 238 12.00 14.01 16.97
CA PHE A 238 12.89 13.56 18.02
C PHE A 238 13.96 12.65 17.45
N PHE A 239 15.11 12.67 18.09
CA PHE A 239 16.04 11.58 18.05
C PHE A 239 15.88 10.74 19.33
N PHE A 240 16.37 9.50 19.30
CA PHE A 240 16.15 8.52 20.35
C PHE A 240 17.47 7.98 20.91
N LYS A 241 17.48 7.70 22.22
CA LYS A 241 18.66 7.15 22.93
C LYS A 241 19.10 5.80 22.37
N ASN A 242 18.13 4.94 22.06
CA ASN A 242 18.36 3.58 21.61
C ASN A 242 17.13 3.06 20.84
N THR A 243 17.26 1.86 20.28
CA THR A 243 16.23 1.24 19.43
C THR A 243 14.95 0.90 20.20
N LYS A 244 15.02 0.71 21.53
CA LYS A 244 13.84 0.50 22.37
C LYS A 244 12.91 1.71 22.33
N TYR A 245 13.43 2.91 22.60
CA TYR A 245 12.61 4.13 22.61
C TYR A 245 12.09 4.50 21.21
N LEU A 246 12.90 4.28 20.16
CA LEU A 246 12.43 4.43 18.78
C LEU A 246 11.28 3.46 18.47
N SER A 247 11.36 2.21 18.95
CA SER A 247 10.31 1.20 18.80
C SER A 247 9.03 1.57 19.53
N GLU A 248 9.15 2.02 20.77
CA GLU A 248 8.01 2.52 21.54
C GLU A 248 7.31 3.66 20.79
N TYR A 249 8.07 4.65 20.31
CA TYR A 249 7.52 5.77 19.53
C TYR A 249 6.91 5.33 18.20
N PHE A 250 7.56 4.41 17.48
CA PHE A 250 7.05 3.87 16.22
C PHE A 250 5.68 3.20 16.41
N PHE A 251 5.52 2.42 17.48
CA PHE A 251 4.28 1.73 17.80
C PHE A 251 3.30 2.53 18.66
N GLU A 252 3.53 3.81 18.96
CA GLU A 252 2.46 4.67 19.52
C GLU A 252 1.27 4.80 18.55
N LEU A 253 1.52 4.67 17.25
CA LEU A 253 0.49 4.74 16.22
C LEU A 253 -0.34 3.44 16.16
N PRO A 254 -1.68 3.53 16.32
CA PRO A 254 -2.55 2.35 16.41
C PRO A 254 -2.65 1.58 15.09
N ASN A 255 -2.56 2.23 13.92
CA ASN A 255 -2.55 1.55 12.62
C ASN A 255 -1.29 0.67 12.43
N ARG A 256 -0.15 1.11 12.96
CA ARG A 256 1.10 0.32 12.93
C ARG A 256 1.05 -0.87 13.87
N LYS A 257 0.55 -0.67 15.09
CA LYS A 257 0.26 -1.77 16.04
C LYS A 257 -0.71 -2.78 15.44
N TRP A 258 -1.78 -2.31 14.80
CA TRP A 258 -2.75 -3.16 14.12
C TRP A 258 -2.09 -4.04 13.05
N LEU A 259 -1.30 -3.45 12.14
CA LEU A 259 -0.68 -4.20 11.06
C LEU A 259 0.36 -5.20 11.60
N TYR A 260 1.13 -4.79 12.62
CA TYR A 260 2.05 -5.67 13.31
C TYR A 260 1.33 -6.90 13.89
N ARG A 261 0.21 -6.69 14.60
CA ARG A 261 -0.60 -7.78 15.16
C ARG A 261 -1.21 -8.68 14.08
N LEU A 262 -1.70 -8.10 12.99
CA LEU A 262 -2.24 -8.88 11.88
C LEU A 262 -1.21 -9.89 11.36
N ILE A 263 0.04 -9.45 11.20
CA ILE A 263 1.14 -10.26 10.68
C ILE A 263 1.69 -11.24 11.72
N HIS A 264 1.98 -10.77 12.92
CA HIS A 264 2.69 -11.57 13.93
C HIS A 264 1.77 -12.39 14.83
N GLU A 265 0.52 -12.00 15.01
CA GLU A 265 -0.43 -12.65 15.93
C GLU A 265 -1.60 -13.32 15.19
N CYS A 266 -2.04 -12.78 14.05
CA CYS A 266 -3.21 -13.28 13.30
C CYS A 266 -2.84 -14.17 12.10
N GLN A 267 -1.60 -14.66 12.05
CA GLN A 267 -1.11 -15.60 11.03
C GLN A 267 -1.20 -15.09 9.58
N PHE A 268 -1.19 -13.78 9.35
CA PHE A 268 -1.00 -13.23 8.01
C PHE A 268 0.48 -13.10 7.65
N MET A 269 0.78 -13.29 6.37
CA MET A 269 2.11 -13.19 5.81
C MET A 269 2.12 -12.08 4.77
N ASP A 270 3.08 -11.18 4.91
CA ASP A 270 3.43 -10.18 3.90
C ASP A 270 4.23 -10.85 2.79
N THR A 271 3.61 -10.99 1.62
CA THR A 271 4.19 -11.73 0.49
C THR A 271 5.55 -11.20 0.08
N TYR A 272 5.78 -9.88 0.11
CA TYR A 272 7.09 -9.31 -0.19
C TYR A 272 8.15 -9.77 0.81
N ARG A 273 7.83 -9.76 2.12
CA ARG A 273 8.77 -10.18 3.17
C ARG A 273 9.02 -11.68 3.22
N MET A 274 8.19 -12.49 2.57
CA MET A 274 8.50 -13.91 2.37
C MET A 274 9.71 -14.11 1.44
N TYR A 275 9.93 -13.20 0.50
CA TYR A 275 10.97 -13.32 -0.53
C TYR A 275 12.14 -12.34 -0.36
N SER A 276 11.92 -11.21 0.32
CA SER A 276 12.92 -10.14 0.42
C SER A 276 12.94 -9.47 1.79
N GLN A 277 14.16 -9.36 2.35
CA GLN A 277 14.44 -8.59 3.56
C GLN A 277 15.18 -7.28 3.25
N ARG A 278 15.23 -6.87 1.97
CA ARG A 278 15.92 -5.64 1.53
C ARG A 278 15.37 -4.40 2.24
N GLU A 279 16.29 -3.47 2.50
CA GLU A 279 16.00 -2.11 2.97
C GLU A 279 15.87 -1.17 1.77
N LYS A 280 15.35 0.05 2.01
CA LYS A 280 15.15 1.08 0.97
C LYS A 280 14.25 0.61 -0.20
N VAL A 281 13.28 -0.25 0.10
CA VAL A 281 12.24 -0.67 -0.84
C VAL A 281 10.91 -0.10 -0.37
N TYR A 282 10.37 0.84 -1.14
CA TYR A 282 9.19 1.61 -0.80
C TYR A 282 8.15 1.52 -1.92
N SER A 283 6.90 1.85 -1.59
CA SER A 283 5.80 1.82 -2.55
C SER A 283 5.13 3.18 -2.74
N CYS A 284 5.41 4.16 -1.88
CA CYS A 284 4.85 5.51 -1.91
C CYS A 284 5.91 6.56 -1.55
N TRP A 285 5.89 7.70 -2.25
CA TRP A 285 6.78 8.83 -2.02
C TRP A 285 6.03 10.17 -2.08
N ASN A 286 6.40 11.10 -1.21
CA ASN A 286 5.83 12.44 -1.24
C ASN A 286 6.25 13.18 -2.53
N SER A 287 5.29 13.38 -3.44
CA SER A 287 5.51 14.03 -4.73
C SER A 287 5.78 15.54 -4.61
N LEU A 288 5.20 16.23 -3.62
CA LEU A 288 5.42 17.67 -3.41
C LEU A 288 6.89 17.96 -3.09
N LEU A 289 7.53 17.05 -2.35
CA LEU A 289 8.94 17.13 -1.98
C LEU A 289 9.87 16.40 -2.96
N SER A 290 9.33 15.82 -4.05
CA SER A 290 10.10 15.05 -5.04
C SER A 290 10.96 13.91 -4.46
N LEU A 291 10.51 13.29 -3.36
CA LEU A 291 11.33 12.35 -2.58
C LEU A 291 11.64 11.04 -3.31
N ARG A 292 10.90 10.70 -4.36
CA ARG A 292 11.14 9.50 -5.16
C ARG A 292 12.53 9.51 -5.83
N LYS A 293 13.04 10.69 -6.21
CA LYS A 293 14.35 10.84 -6.88
C LYS A 293 15.53 10.43 -5.98
N VAL A 294 15.38 10.61 -4.68
CA VAL A 294 16.37 10.28 -3.65
C VAL A 294 15.96 9.03 -2.85
N ASN A 295 14.92 8.32 -3.31
CA ASN A 295 14.36 7.12 -2.70
C ASN A 295 14.03 7.26 -1.19
N LEU A 296 13.45 8.39 -0.79
CA LEU A 296 12.96 8.61 0.58
C LEU A 296 11.45 8.35 0.62
N GLY A 297 11.06 7.09 0.87
CA GLY A 297 9.67 6.64 0.75
C GLY A 297 9.16 5.82 1.94
N THR A 298 7.94 5.33 1.77
CA THR A 298 7.27 4.41 2.70
C THR A 298 6.64 3.26 1.92
N ARG A 299 6.65 2.03 2.47
CA ARG A 299 6.02 0.84 1.88
C ARG A 299 4.67 0.58 2.55
N ILE A 300 3.62 1.12 1.96
CA ILE A 300 2.22 1.06 2.46
C ILE A 300 1.29 0.25 1.56
N ASP A 301 1.76 -0.16 0.38
CA ASP A 301 1.04 -1.07 -0.51
C ASP A 301 1.48 -2.51 -0.23
N LEU A 302 0.54 -3.36 0.17
CA LEU A 302 0.83 -4.74 0.59
C LEU A 302 -0.07 -5.75 -0.13
N ILE A 303 0.44 -6.96 -0.30
CA ILE A 303 -0.34 -8.17 -0.60
C ILE A 303 -0.11 -9.12 0.58
N LEU A 304 -1.17 -9.39 1.33
CA LEU A 304 -1.20 -10.20 2.53
C LEU A 304 -2.00 -11.48 2.28
N VAL A 305 -1.49 -12.60 2.79
CA VAL A 305 -2.17 -13.89 2.75
C VAL A 305 -2.17 -14.55 4.11
N HIS A 306 -3.20 -15.33 4.42
CA HIS A 306 -3.14 -16.20 5.60
C HIS A 306 -2.03 -17.25 5.42
N LYS A 307 -1.36 -17.65 6.51
CA LYS A 307 -0.22 -18.58 6.51
C LYS A 307 -0.50 -19.90 5.78
N VAL A 308 -1.75 -20.35 5.74
CA VAL A 308 -2.17 -21.58 5.03
C VAL A 308 -1.98 -21.47 3.51
N TYR A 309 -1.99 -20.26 2.95
CA TYR A 309 -1.71 -19.97 1.53
C TYR A 309 -0.25 -19.60 1.25
N ALA A 310 0.62 -19.58 2.26
CA ALA A 310 2.03 -19.21 2.08
C ALA A 310 2.74 -20.12 1.05
N LYS A 311 2.42 -21.42 1.06
CA LYS A 311 2.93 -22.41 0.10
C LYS A 311 2.51 -22.13 -1.35
N ASN A 312 1.47 -21.33 -1.55
CA ASN A 312 0.94 -20.99 -2.87
C ASN A 312 1.55 -19.69 -3.41
N VAL A 313 2.27 -18.92 -2.61
CA VAL A 313 2.98 -17.72 -3.08
C VAL A 313 4.28 -18.18 -3.72
N MET A 314 4.47 -17.90 -5.00
CA MET A 314 5.61 -18.36 -5.80
C MET A 314 6.70 -17.29 -5.97
N ASN A 315 6.31 -16.01 -5.87
CA ASN A 315 7.20 -14.86 -5.97
C ASN A 315 6.48 -13.60 -5.46
N ALA A 316 7.22 -12.57 -5.05
CA ALA A 316 6.68 -11.25 -4.74
C ALA A 316 7.76 -10.17 -4.88
N ASP A 317 7.37 -8.97 -5.34
CA ASP A 317 8.29 -7.84 -5.49
C ASP A 317 7.56 -6.49 -5.49
N VAL A 318 8.33 -5.39 -5.41
CA VAL A 318 7.87 -4.02 -5.49
C VAL A 318 8.45 -3.34 -6.73
N MET A 319 7.60 -2.90 -7.65
CA MET A 319 7.99 -2.34 -8.94
C MET A 319 8.37 -0.86 -8.85
N MET A 320 9.39 -0.51 -8.06
CA MET A 320 9.79 0.87 -7.75
C MET A 320 10.10 1.76 -8.98
N ASN A 321 10.36 1.16 -10.14
CA ASN A 321 10.64 1.87 -11.38
C ASN A 321 9.39 2.20 -12.22
N GLU A 322 8.20 1.80 -11.77
CA GLU A 322 6.93 2.13 -12.46
C GLU A 322 6.35 3.45 -11.94
N TYR A 323 6.34 4.46 -12.80
CA TYR A 323 5.91 5.82 -12.48
C TYR A 323 4.45 6.08 -12.90
N GLY A 324 3.99 7.32 -12.67
CA GLY A 324 2.66 7.82 -13.04
C GLY A 324 1.73 8.04 -11.86
N SER A 325 2.11 7.53 -10.70
CA SER A 325 1.53 7.83 -9.40
C SER A 325 2.65 8.15 -8.41
N ASP A 326 2.30 8.78 -7.28
CA ASP A 326 3.14 8.86 -6.09
C ASP A 326 3.38 7.48 -5.47
N HIS A 327 2.62 6.47 -5.89
CA HIS A 327 2.85 5.07 -5.59
C HIS A 327 3.51 4.30 -6.75
N CYS A 328 3.96 3.08 -6.47
CA CYS A 328 4.31 2.08 -7.47
C CYS A 328 3.58 0.74 -7.23
N PRO A 329 3.42 -0.11 -8.24
CA PRO A 329 2.79 -1.42 -8.09
C PRO A 329 3.57 -2.35 -7.17
N VAL A 330 2.84 -3.16 -6.41
CA VAL A 330 3.36 -4.34 -5.70
C VAL A 330 2.77 -5.60 -6.31
N ILE A 331 3.57 -6.66 -6.40
CA ILE A 331 3.18 -7.89 -7.10
C ILE A 331 3.36 -9.12 -6.22
N ALA A 332 2.53 -10.12 -6.47
CA ALA A 332 2.75 -11.48 -6.01
C ALA A 332 2.26 -12.48 -7.07
N ASP A 333 3.08 -13.50 -7.33
CA ASP A 333 2.75 -14.63 -8.19
C ASP A 333 2.25 -15.78 -7.33
N PHE A 334 1.18 -16.44 -7.77
CA PHE A 334 0.50 -17.48 -7.01
C PHE A 334 0.28 -18.72 -7.85
N ASP A 335 0.40 -19.90 -7.23
CA ASP A 335 -0.10 -21.16 -7.75
C ASP A 335 -1.20 -21.70 -6.84
N ILE A 336 -2.46 -21.35 -7.15
CA ILE A 336 -3.64 -21.80 -6.40
C ILE A 336 -4.57 -22.56 -7.35
N GLU A 337 -5.09 -23.69 -6.89
CA GLU A 337 -6.10 -24.43 -7.62
C GLU A 337 -7.42 -23.65 -7.65
N VAL A 338 -7.98 -23.47 -8.84
CA VAL A 338 -9.27 -22.80 -9.05
C VAL A 338 -10.32 -23.86 -9.36
N VAL A 339 -11.23 -24.10 -8.41
CA VAL A 339 -12.39 -24.97 -8.63
C VAL A 339 -13.56 -24.11 -9.11
N ALA A 340 -13.92 -24.26 -10.38
CA ALA A 340 -15.02 -23.54 -11.01
C ALA A 340 -16.37 -24.22 -10.71
N ASN A 341 -17.30 -23.50 -10.07
CA ASN A 341 -18.62 -24.01 -9.69
C ASN A 341 -19.72 -23.58 -10.68
N GLY A 342 -19.42 -23.63 -11.99
CA GLY A 342 -20.37 -23.34 -13.08
C GLY A 342 -20.70 -21.86 -13.34
N ASN A 343 -20.63 -20.99 -12.31
CA ASN A 343 -20.84 -19.54 -12.46
C ASN A 343 -19.51 -18.82 -12.76
N ASN A 344 -19.29 -18.43 -14.02
CA ASN A 344 -18.19 -17.54 -14.39
C ASN A 344 -18.75 -16.22 -14.93
N VAL A 345 -18.66 -15.14 -14.15
CA VAL A 345 -19.20 -13.82 -14.52
C VAL A 345 -18.38 -13.12 -15.61
N LEU A 346 -17.19 -13.64 -15.95
CA LEU A 346 -16.37 -13.10 -17.04
C LEU A 346 -16.79 -13.68 -18.40
N LYS A 347 -17.40 -14.87 -18.41
CA LYS A 347 -18.02 -15.44 -19.62
C LYS A 347 -19.35 -14.73 -19.87
N ARG A 348 -19.29 -13.55 -20.49
CA ARG A 348 -20.50 -12.98 -21.10
C ARG A 348 -20.95 -13.96 -22.19
N ASN A 349 -22.15 -14.53 -22.04
CA ASN A 349 -22.83 -15.15 -23.16
C ASN A 349 -23.02 -14.05 -24.22
N ASN A 350 -22.20 -14.07 -25.27
CA ASN A 350 -22.46 -13.33 -26.51
C ASN A 350 -23.65 -13.94 -27.27
N ASN A 351 -24.68 -14.40 -26.57
CA ASN A 351 -25.88 -14.87 -27.20
C ASN A 351 -26.75 -13.65 -27.43
N LEU A 352 -26.75 -13.13 -28.67
CA LEU A 352 -27.74 -12.19 -29.19
C LEU A 352 -29.18 -12.55 -28.77
N LEU A 353 -29.46 -13.84 -28.54
CA LEU A 353 -30.73 -14.36 -28.02
C LEU A 353 -31.15 -13.85 -26.64
N SER A 354 -30.24 -13.39 -25.76
CA SER A 354 -30.62 -12.84 -24.46
C SER A 354 -31.28 -11.46 -24.55
N PHE A 355 -31.08 -10.75 -25.66
CA PHE A 355 -31.78 -9.47 -25.93
C PHE A 355 -33.24 -9.67 -26.36
N PHE A 356 -33.62 -10.87 -26.82
CA PHE A 356 -34.96 -11.17 -27.32
C PHE A 356 -35.86 -11.88 -26.29
N LYS A 357 -35.41 -12.08 -25.05
CA LYS A 357 -36.29 -12.61 -24.00
C LYS A 357 -37.19 -11.50 -23.47
N PRO A 358 -38.53 -11.63 -23.57
CA PRO A 358 -39.45 -10.68 -22.94
C PRO A 358 -39.19 -10.69 -21.43
N LYS A 359 -39.16 -9.50 -20.82
CA LYS A 359 -39.18 -9.39 -19.36
C LYS A 359 -40.54 -9.94 -18.89
N LEU A 360 -40.50 -11.04 -18.15
CA LEU A 360 -41.64 -11.55 -17.39
C LEU A 360 -41.89 -10.69 -16.16
#